data_AF-A0A821YV90-F1
#
_entry.id   AF-A0A821YV90-F1
#
_cell.length_a   1.000
_cell.length_b   1.000
_cell.length_c   1.000
_cell.angle_alpha   90.00
_cell.angle_beta   90.00
_cell.angle_gamma   90.00
#
_symmetry.space_group_name_H-M   'P 1'
#
loop_
_entity.id
_entity.type
_entity.pdbx_description
1 polymer ?
#
loop_
_entity_poly.entity_id
_entity_poly.type
_entity_poly.pdbx_seq_one_letter_code
_entity_poly.pdbx_strand_id
1 'polypeptide(L)'
;MSNLEKLCLYFVGHNKLIVDGNELEKNIINHMTKLKKFIFNIRSIIPFHNQINLLSNEDIQYTFRNFKDSQVISCIDYFPEANACHCHIYSYPYTLTYYNDITNNFPGGLFKCVREVSLFDERPFEHEFFLQIAQSFPFMKNLSLWCHVLFILYKPSGKALNTRGRKRNASGSEETRKRASASTSTTTTDE
;
A
#
# COMPACT_ATOMS: atom_id res chain seq x y z
N MET A 1 -23.05 -18.80 -22.95
CA MET A 1 -23.29 -17.72 -21.97
C MET A 1 -23.56 -18.35 -20.61
N SER A 2 -22.94 -17.84 -19.55
CA SER A 2 -23.07 -18.40 -18.19
C SER A 2 -24.48 -18.19 -17.63
N ASN A 3 -25.02 -19.18 -16.90
CA ASN A 3 -26.29 -19.07 -16.15
C ASN A 3 -26.08 -18.59 -14.71
N LEU A 4 -24.90 -18.05 -14.39
CA LEU A 4 -24.56 -17.62 -13.05
C LEU A 4 -25.41 -16.41 -12.63
N GLU A 5 -26.22 -16.58 -11.58
CA GLU A 5 -27.06 -15.50 -11.05
C GLU A 5 -26.40 -14.72 -9.92
N LYS A 6 -25.37 -15.28 -9.27
CA LYS A 6 -24.66 -14.67 -8.15
C LYS A 6 -23.17 -14.86 -8.29
N LEU A 7 -22.41 -13.78 -8.12
CA LEU A 7 -20.96 -13.79 -8.16
C LEU A 7 -20.41 -13.01 -6.96
N CYS A 8 -19.50 -13.63 -6.23
CA CYS A 8 -18.70 -13.00 -5.20
C CYS A 8 -17.26 -12.93 -5.69
N LEU A 9 -16.77 -11.73 -5.97
CA LEU A 9 -15.41 -11.49 -6.45
C LEU A 9 -14.52 -11.04 -5.30
N TYR A 10 -13.39 -11.73 -5.11
CA TYR A 10 -12.26 -11.21 -4.37
C TYR A 10 -11.08 -11.06 -5.32
N PHE A 11 -10.53 -9.86 -5.42
CA PHE A 11 -9.45 -9.57 -6.36
C PHE A 11 -8.39 -8.69 -5.71
N VAL A 12 -7.13 -9.07 -5.88
CA VAL A 12 -5.98 -8.28 -5.46
C VAL A 12 -5.14 -7.96 -6.69
N GLY A 13 -5.15 -6.69 -7.09
CA GLY A 13 -4.37 -6.15 -8.19
C GLY A 13 -3.04 -5.61 -7.70
N HIS A 14 -1.94 -6.14 -8.24
CA HIS A 14 -0.58 -5.61 -8.00
C HIS A 14 -0.08 -4.85 -9.23
N ASN A 15 0.59 -3.71 -9.00
CA ASN A 15 1.34 -2.96 -10.02
C ASN A 15 0.52 -2.62 -11.28
N LYS A 16 -0.77 -2.35 -11.10
CA LYS A 16 -1.72 -2.04 -12.17
C LYS A 16 -2.51 -0.78 -11.84
N LEU A 17 -3.22 -0.27 -12.84
CA LEU A 17 -4.27 0.74 -12.68
C LEU A 17 -5.32 0.27 -11.67
N ILE A 18 -5.99 1.23 -11.03
CA ILE A 18 -7.11 0.97 -10.14
C ILE A 18 -8.22 0.29 -10.93
N VAL A 19 -8.72 -0.82 -10.40
CA VAL A 19 -9.93 -1.44 -10.91
C VAL A 19 -11.13 -0.62 -10.46
N ASP A 20 -11.70 0.12 -11.38
CA ASP A 20 -12.82 1.03 -11.15
C ASP A 20 -14.16 0.38 -11.56
N GLY A 21 -15.27 1.10 -11.32
CA GLY A 21 -16.60 0.59 -11.68
C GLY A 21 -16.78 0.40 -13.18
N ASN A 22 -16.15 1.23 -14.02
CA ASN A 22 -16.23 1.11 -15.47
C ASN A 22 -15.56 -0.17 -15.97
N GLU A 23 -14.40 -0.52 -15.40
CA GLU A 23 -13.67 -1.74 -15.75
C GLU A 23 -14.48 -2.99 -15.39
N LEU A 24 -15.09 -3.02 -14.21
CA LEU A 24 -15.96 -4.14 -13.81
C LEU A 24 -17.23 -4.21 -14.66
N GLU A 25 -17.84 -3.07 -14.99
CA GLU A 25 -19.03 -3.02 -15.84
C GLU A 25 -18.72 -3.59 -17.23
N LYS A 26 -17.63 -3.11 -17.85
CA LYS A 26 -17.18 -3.54 -19.16
C LYS A 26 -16.80 -5.02 -19.21
N ASN A 27 -16.03 -5.50 -18.23
CA ASN A 27 -15.41 -6.83 -18.30
C ASN A 27 -16.22 -7.94 -17.61
N ILE A 28 -17.16 -7.60 -16.72
CA ILE A 28 -17.97 -8.59 -15.99
C ILE A 28 -19.45 -8.38 -16.23
N ILE A 29 -20.00 -7.22 -15.84
CA ILE A 29 -21.45 -7.01 -15.79
C ILE A 29 -22.08 -7.15 -17.18
N ASN A 30 -21.49 -6.51 -18.20
CA ASN A 30 -22.00 -6.54 -19.57
C ASN A 30 -21.98 -7.95 -20.19
N HIS A 31 -21.10 -8.83 -19.71
CA HIS A 31 -20.97 -10.19 -20.21
C HIS A 31 -21.79 -11.22 -19.41
N MET A 32 -22.21 -10.87 -18.18
CA MET A 32 -22.99 -11.74 -17.30
C MET A 32 -24.43 -11.23 -17.16
N THR A 33 -25.18 -11.26 -18.25
CA THR A 33 -26.55 -10.70 -18.33
C THR A 33 -27.58 -11.34 -17.39
N LYS A 34 -27.30 -12.53 -16.85
CA LYS A 34 -28.13 -13.22 -15.86
C LYS A 34 -27.72 -12.95 -14.41
N LEU A 35 -26.66 -12.17 -14.19
CA LEU A 35 -26.14 -11.86 -12.87
C LEU A 35 -27.11 -10.92 -12.15
N LYS A 36 -27.79 -11.45 -11.12
CA LYS A 36 -28.73 -10.70 -10.28
C LYS A 36 -28.05 -10.12 -9.05
N LYS A 37 -26.96 -10.74 -8.59
CA LYS A 37 -26.21 -10.28 -7.41
C LYS A 37 -24.73 -10.32 -7.69
N PHE A 38 -24.09 -9.16 -7.62
CA PHE A 38 -22.64 -9.04 -7.71
C PHE A 38 -22.11 -8.44 -6.41
N ILE A 39 -21.32 -9.23 -5.69
CA ILE A 39 -20.63 -8.82 -4.48
C ILE A 39 -19.15 -8.79 -4.83
N PHE A 40 -18.44 -7.78 -4.36
CA PHE A 40 -17.00 -7.71 -4.59
C PHE A 40 -16.25 -7.12 -3.41
N ASN A 41 -14.99 -7.55 -3.31
CA ASN A 41 -13.94 -6.94 -2.51
C ASN A 41 -12.69 -6.90 -3.41
N ILE A 42 -12.24 -5.69 -3.71
CA ILE A 42 -11.15 -5.42 -4.62
C ILE A 42 -10.10 -4.61 -3.89
N ARG A 43 -8.87 -5.10 -3.88
CA ARG A 43 -7.71 -4.39 -3.37
C ARG A 43 -6.76 -4.09 -4.52
N SER A 44 -6.36 -2.83 -4.66
CA SER A 44 -5.39 -2.40 -5.66
C SER A 44 -4.19 -1.77 -4.95
N ILE A 45 -2.99 -2.21 -5.30
CA ILE A 45 -1.73 -1.64 -4.81
C ILE A 45 -1.11 -0.85 -5.96
N ILE A 46 -1.10 0.47 -5.85
CA ILE A 46 -0.67 1.38 -6.92
C ILE A 46 0.60 2.11 -6.49
N PRO A 47 1.71 2.02 -7.24
CA PRO A 47 2.90 2.78 -6.94
C PRO A 47 2.69 4.27 -7.24
N PHE A 48 3.29 5.16 -6.44
CA PHE A 48 3.17 6.63 -6.61
C PHE A 48 3.88 7.20 -7.85
N HIS A 49 4.48 6.38 -8.72
CA HIS A 49 5.29 6.88 -9.82
C HIS A 49 4.53 7.91 -10.68
N ASN A 50 4.98 9.17 -10.60
CA ASN A 50 4.50 10.31 -11.39
C ASN A 50 3.02 10.70 -11.21
N GLN A 51 2.36 10.34 -10.10
CA GLN A 51 1.00 10.82 -9.84
C GLN A 51 1.01 12.27 -9.32
N ILE A 52 0.45 13.18 -10.11
CA ILE A 52 0.34 14.61 -9.77
C ILE A 52 -0.83 14.85 -8.80
N ASN A 53 -1.88 14.02 -8.87
CA ASN A 53 -3.07 14.12 -8.05
C ASN A 53 -3.31 12.82 -7.28
N LEU A 54 -3.55 12.95 -5.97
CA LEU A 54 -3.96 11.86 -5.09
C LEU A 54 -5.43 11.54 -5.34
N LEU A 55 -5.78 10.26 -5.47
CA LEU A 55 -7.18 9.84 -5.65
C LEU A 55 -7.96 9.97 -4.34
N SER A 56 -9.15 10.54 -4.41
CA SER A 56 -10.06 10.56 -3.27
C SER A 56 -10.98 9.33 -3.24
N ASN A 57 -11.56 9.03 -2.07
CA ASN A 57 -12.55 7.96 -1.96
C ASN A 57 -13.79 8.27 -2.81
N GLU A 58 -14.15 9.54 -2.91
CA GLU A 58 -15.27 10.09 -3.68
C GLU A 58 -15.06 9.86 -5.17
N ASP A 59 -13.85 10.13 -5.69
CA ASP A 59 -13.51 9.88 -7.09
C ASP A 59 -13.70 8.40 -7.44
N ILE A 60 -13.22 7.51 -6.57
CA ILE A 60 -13.38 6.06 -6.75
C ILE A 60 -14.85 5.66 -6.72
N GLN A 61 -15.59 6.05 -5.68
CA GLN A 61 -17.00 5.68 -5.52
C GLN A 61 -17.85 6.19 -6.68
N TYR A 62 -17.52 7.37 -7.23
CA TYR A 62 -18.20 7.92 -8.39
C TYR A 62 -18.16 7.00 -9.61
N THR A 63 -17.05 6.26 -9.81
CA THR A 63 -16.95 5.29 -10.92
C THR A 63 -17.94 4.14 -10.79
N PHE A 64 -18.46 3.87 -9.59
CA PHE A 64 -19.43 2.80 -9.31
C PHE A 64 -20.88 3.29 -9.26
N ARG A 65 -21.17 4.56 -9.59
CA ARG A 65 -22.53 5.12 -9.50
C ARG A 65 -23.62 4.34 -10.26
N ASN A 66 -23.23 3.56 -11.27
CA ASN A 66 -24.15 2.76 -12.08
C ASN A 66 -24.43 1.36 -11.47
N PHE A 67 -23.72 0.97 -10.42
CA PHE A 67 -23.90 -0.32 -9.76
C PHE A 67 -25.20 -0.29 -8.95
N LYS A 68 -26.22 -0.94 -9.51
CA LYS A 68 -27.52 -1.11 -8.85
C LYS A 68 -27.36 -2.07 -7.66
N ASP A 69 -28.15 -1.84 -6.62
CA ASP A 69 -28.36 -2.76 -5.49
C ASP A 69 -27.22 -2.92 -4.45
N SER A 70 -26.12 -2.18 -4.56
CA SER A 70 -25.10 -2.13 -3.51
C SER A 70 -24.50 -0.75 -3.35
N GLN A 71 -24.48 -0.23 -2.12
CA GLN A 71 -23.62 0.89 -1.78
C GLN A 71 -22.17 0.42 -1.92
N VAL A 72 -21.33 1.19 -2.61
CA VAL A 72 -19.91 0.89 -2.73
C VAL A 72 -19.15 1.73 -1.72
N ILE A 73 -18.28 1.08 -0.95
CA ILE A 73 -17.39 1.75 -0.02
C ILE A 73 -15.98 1.65 -0.59
N SER A 74 -15.24 2.76 -0.49
CA SER A 74 -13.81 2.81 -0.76
C SER A 74 -13.05 3.29 0.47
N CYS A 75 -11.83 2.77 0.61
CA CYS A 75 -10.84 3.23 1.57
C CYS A 75 -9.50 3.31 0.82
N ILE A 76 -8.85 4.46 0.89
CA ILE A 76 -7.54 4.69 0.26
C ILE A 76 -6.54 4.99 1.36
N ASP A 77 -5.52 4.16 1.41
CA ASP A 77 -4.41 4.26 2.33
C ASP A 77 -3.14 4.63 1.58
N TYR A 78 -2.44 5.61 2.12
CA TYR A 78 -1.18 6.09 1.57
C TYR A 78 -0.03 5.55 2.40
N PHE A 79 0.93 4.92 1.71
CA PHE A 79 2.09 4.24 2.28
C PHE A 79 3.37 4.90 1.73
N PRO A 80 3.82 6.02 2.34
CA PRO A 80 4.95 6.78 1.83
C PRO A 80 6.26 5.99 1.83
N GLU A 81 6.49 5.11 2.80
CA GLU A 81 7.74 4.34 2.89
C GLU A 81 7.84 3.29 1.76
N ALA A 82 6.71 2.65 1.45
CA ALA A 82 6.58 1.72 0.33
C ALA A 82 6.44 2.43 -1.03
N ASN A 83 6.33 3.76 -1.04
CA ASN A 83 6.03 4.58 -2.21
C ASN A 83 4.79 4.07 -2.99
N ALA A 84 3.73 3.72 -2.26
CA ALA A 84 2.50 3.17 -2.83
C ALA A 84 1.24 3.70 -2.14
N CYS A 85 0.10 3.55 -2.81
CA CYS A 85 -1.21 3.62 -2.18
C CYS A 85 -1.95 2.28 -2.30
N HIS A 86 -2.70 1.93 -1.27
CA HIS A 86 -3.62 0.81 -1.30
C HIS A 86 -5.03 1.36 -1.42
N CYS A 87 -5.73 0.99 -2.48
CA CYS A 87 -7.14 1.29 -2.64
C CYS A 87 -7.93 0.01 -2.39
N HIS A 88 -8.79 0.04 -1.39
CA HIS A 88 -9.73 -1.03 -1.07
C HIS A 88 -11.14 -0.58 -1.45
N ILE A 89 -11.83 -1.37 -2.27
CA ILE A 89 -13.18 -1.11 -2.74
C ILE A 89 -14.04 -2.35 -2.50
N TYR A 90 -15.22 -2.20 -1.90
CA TYR A 90 -16.12 -3.32 -1.68
C TYR A 90 -17.59 -2.93 -1.74
N SER A 91 -18.41 -3.93 -2.06
CA SER A 91 -19.88 -3.82 -2.01
C SER A 91 -20.39 -3.93 -0.57
N TYR A 92 -21.32 -3.06 -0.19
CA TYR A 92 -22.03 -3.08 1.08
C TYR A 92 -23.50 -3.54 0.89
N PRO A 93 -24.05 -4.41 1.78
CA PRO A 93 -23.41 -4.96 2.98
C PRO A 93 -22.32 -5.99 2.63
N TYR A 94 -21.25 -5.97 3.43
CA TYR A 94 -20.12 -6.87 3.26
C TYR A 94 -20.48 -8.29 3.72
N THR A 95 -20.32 -9.28 2.84
CA THR A 95 -20.79 -10.66 3.09
C THR A 95 -19.69 -11.72 3.09
N LEU A 96 -18.43 -11.35 2.79
CA LEU A 96 -17.31 -12.29 2.84
C LEU A 96 -16.94 -12.62 4.30
N THR A 97 -16.34 -13.79 4.49
CA THR A 97 -15.93 -14.30 5.81
C THR A 97 -14.55 -13.83 6.25
N TYR A 98 -13.82 -13.15 5.38
CA TYR A 98 -12.51 -12.58 5.67
C TYR A 98 -12.48 -11.10 5.31
N TYR A 99 -11.65 -10.33 5.98
CA TYR A 99 -11.31 -8.96 5.64
C TYR A 99 -9.80 -8.79 5.81
N ASN A 100 -9.10 -8.62 4.70
CA ASN A 100 -7.64 -8.61 4.70
C ASN A 100 -7.06 -7.20 4.63
N ASP A 101 -5.88 -7.05 5.25
CA ASP A 101 -5.01 -5.89 5.16
C ASP A 101 -5.65 -4.57 5.65
N ILE A 102 -6.36 -4.64 6.78
CA ILE A 102 -6.92 -3.46 7.43
C ILE A 102 -5.80 -2.60 8.03
N THR A 103 -5.86 -1.30 7.77
CA THR A 103 -4.87 -0.30 8.18
C THR A 103 -5.42 0.57 9.31
N ASN A 104 -4.59 1.41 9.92
CA ASN A 104 -5.04 2.36 10.95
C ASN A 104 -6.09 3.37 10.46
N ASN A 105 -6.27 3.57 9.15
CA ASN A 105 -7.29 4.50 8.64
C ASN A 105 -8.64 3.83 8.40
N PHE A 106 -8.82 2.61 8.89
CA PHE A 106 -10.08 1.89 8.82
C PHE A 106 -11.23 2.75 9.38
N PRO A 107 -12.27 3.07 8.59
CA PRO A 107 -13.34 3.95 9.03
C PRO A 107 -14.29 3.28 10.04
N GLY A 108 -14.13 1.98 10.29
CA GLY A 108 -15.07 1.19 11.08
C GLY A 108 -16.24 0.68 10.23
N GLY A 109 -17.30 0.27 10.92
CA GLY A 109 -18.52 -0.28 10.30
C GLY A 109 -18.95 -1.55 11.02
N LEU A 110 -19.96 -2.25 10.51
CA LEU A 110 -20.45 -3.48 11.13
C LEU A 110 -20.41 -4.66 10.14
N PHE A 111 -19.48 -5.59 10.38
CA PHE A 111 -19.14 -6.67 9.46
C PHE A 111 -19.51 -8.03 10.06
N LYS A 112 -20.81 -8.31 10.15
CA LYS A 112 -21.36 -9.50 10.82
C LYS A 112 -20.93 -10.84 10.20
N CYS A 113 -20.55 -10.85 8.92
CA CYS A 113 -20.16 -12.06 8.21
C CYS A 113 -18.69 -12.42 8.37
N VAL A 114 -17.85 -11.45 8.76
CA VAL A 114 -16.40 -11.64 8.84
C VAL A 114 -16.05 -12.49 10.08
N ARG A 115 -15.10 -13.41 9.88
CA ARG A 115 -14.56 -14.35 10.87
C ARG A 115 -13.04 -14.24 10.95
N GLU A 116 -12.40 -13.80 9.88
CA GLU A 116 -10.95 -13.70 9.77
C GLU A 116 -10.58 -12.28 9.38
N VAL A 117 -9.73 -11.65 10.19
CA VAL A 117 -9.23 -10.30 9.92
C VAL A 117 -7.71 -10.36 9.85
N SER A 118 -7.14 -9.72 8.84
CA SER A 118 -5.72 -9.41 8.84
C SER A 118 -5.48 -7.91 8.87
N LEU A 119 -4.50 -7.50 9.66
CA LEU A 119 -4.10 -6.11 9.85
C LEU A 119 -2.74 -5.89 9.20
N PHE A 120 -2.58 -4.75 8.53
CA PHE A 120 -1.34 -4.34 7.90
C PHE A 120 -1.19 -2.83 7.98
N ASP A 121 -0.04 -2.33 8.44
CA ASP A 121 0.29 -0.91 8.40
C ASP A 121 1.81 -0.69 8.40
N GLU A 122 2.25 0.48 7.92
CA GLU A 122 3.63 0.98 8.05
C GLU A 122 3.91 1.45 9.48
N ARG A 123 2.87 1.93 10.18
CA ARG A 123 2.99 2.44 11.55
C ARG A 123 2.46 1.44 12.58
N PRO A 124 2.97 1.46 13.83
CA PRO A 124 2.40 0.67 14.91
C PRO A 124 0.89 0.93 15.08
N PHE A 125 0.13 -0.12 15.40
CA PHE A 125 -1.31 0.00 15.68
C PHE A 125 -1.55 0.60 17.07
N GLU A 126 -2.47 1.55 17.14
CA GLU A 126 -2.90 2.19 18.39
C GLU A 126 -3.92 1.32 19.14
N HIS A 127 -4.08 1.53 20.45
CA HIS A 127 -5.02 0.75 21.25
C HIS A 127 -6.47 0.96 20.79
N GLU A 128 -6.81 2.21 20.49
CA GLU A 128 -8.09 2.69 20.01
C GLU A 128 -8.49 2.01 18.70
N PHE A 129 -7.52 1.74 17.82
CA PHE A 129 -7.73 0.98 16.60
C PHE A 129 -8.21 -0.44 16.90
N PHE A 130 -7.60 -1.15 17.86
CA PHE A 130 -8.06 -2.49 18.24
C PHE A 130 -9.47 -2.49 18.85
N LEU A 131 -9.85 -1.44 19.58
CA LEU A 131 -11.22 -1.27 20.06
C LEU A 131 -12.20 -1.12 18.88
N GLN A 132 -11.84 -0.33 17.87
CA GLN A 132 -12.64 -0.17 16.66
C GLN A 132 -12.75 -1.47 15.86
N ILE A 133 -11.68 -2.26 15.75
CA ILE A 133 -11.70 -3.60 15.15
C ILE A 133 -12.65 -4.51 15.92
N ALA A 134 -12.56 -4.58 17.26
CA ALA A 134 -13.43 -5.43 18.07
C ALA A 134 -14.91 -5.07 17.90
N GLN A 135 -15.25 -3.78 17.84
CA GLN A 135 -16.61 -3.30 17.60
C GLN A 135 -17.10 -3.62 16.19
N SER A 136 -16.21 -3.52 15.20
CA SER A 136 -16.58 -3.69 13.79
C SER A 136 -16.78 -5.15 13.40
N PHE A 137 -16.08 -6.07 14.08
CA PHE A 137 -16.06 -7.50 13.79
C PHE A 137 -16.50 -8.35 14.99
N PRO A 138 -17.78 -8.26 15.43
CA PRO A 138 -18.26 -8.88 16.67
C PRO A 138 -18.20 -10.42 16.68
N PHE A 139 -18.01 -11.05 15.53
CA PHE A 139 -17.95 -12.51 15.38
C PHE A 139 -16.58 -12.99 14.85
N MET A 140 -15.55 -12.15 14.94
CA MET A 140 -14.19 -12.50 14.54
C MET A 140 -13.68 -13.68 15.38
N LYS A 141 -13.04 -14.63 14.70
CA LYS A 141 -12.40 -15.81 15.30
C LYS A 141 -10.89 -15.72 15.23
N ASN A 142 -10.36 -15.19 14.13
CA ASN A 142 -8.93 -15.10 13.87
C ASN A 142 -8.54 -13.66 13.55
N LEU A 143 -7.49 -13.19 14.21
CA LEU A 143 -6.83 -11.92 13.94
C LEU A 143 -5.37 -12.18 13.61
N SER A 144 -4.92 -11.78 12.42
CA SER A 144 -3.53 -11.88 11.98
C SER A 144 -2.91 -10.49 11.83
N LEU A 145 -1.66 -10.32 12.26
CA LEU A 145 -0.96 -9.04 12.16
C LEU A 145 0.26 -9.19 11.24
N TRP A 146 0.35 -8.34 10.23
CA TRP A 146 1.46 -8.26 9.29
C TRP A 146 2.19 -6.92 9.49
N CYS A 147 3.31 -6.94 10.19
CA CYS A 147 4.14 -5.75 10.42
C CYS A 147 5.37 -5.78 9.49
N HIS A 148 5.60 -4.71 8.72
CA HIS A 148 6.79 -4.56 7.89
C HIS A 148 8.09 -4.38 8.70
N VAL A 149 7.98 -4.07 10.00
CA VAL A 149 9.11 -3.76 10.91
C VAL A 149 10.11 -4.92 11.05
N LEU A 150 9.73 -6.16 10.73
CA LEU A 150 10.66 -7.30 10.77
C LEU A 150 11.66 -7.35 9.60
N PHE A 151 11.45 -6.63 8.51
CA PHE A 151 12.39 -6.64 7.36
C PHE A 151 13.47 -5.56 7.40
N ILE A 152 13.27 -4.45 8.12
CA ILE A 152 14.28 -3.38 8.21
C ILE A 152 15.30 -3.65 9.33
N LEU A 153 14.92 -4.38 10.39
CA LEU A 153 15.83 -4.78 11.47
C LEU A 153 16.75 -5.96 11.12
N TYR A 154 16.60 -6.57 9.94
CA TYR A 154 17.46 -7.65 9.44
C TYR A 154 18.18 -7.26 8.14
N LYS A 155 18.75 -6.05 8.08
CA LYS A 155 19.97 -5.83 7.29
C LYS A 155 21.16 -6.15 8.19
N PRO A 156 21.79 -7.34 8.11
CA PRO A 156 23.10 -7.51 8.72
C PRO A 156 24.01 -6.48 8.06
N SER A 157 24.42 -5.46 8.81
CA SER A 157 25.44 -4.54 8.32
C SER A 157 26.69 -5.38 8.11
N GLY A 158 26.95 -5.75 6.86
CA GLY A 158 28.19 -6.36 6.42
C GLY A 158 29.33 -5.35 6.55
N LYS A 159 29.69 -4.98 7.78
CA LYS A 159 31.03 -4.50 8.07
C LYS A 159 31.89 -5.74 8.19
N ALA A 160 32.47 -6.13 7.06
CA ALA A 160 33.54 -7.11 7.02
C ALA A 160 34.63 -6.68 8.03
N LEU A 161 34.84 -7.49 9.06
CA LEU A 161 36.00 -7.40 9.93
C LEU A 161 37.24 -7.58 9.06
N ASN A 162 37.94 -6.49 8.80
CA ASN A 162 39.20 -6.49 8.07
C ASN A 162 40.33 -6.77 9.06
N THR A 163 40.58 -8.04 9.38
CA THR A 163 41.78 -8.48 10.11
C THR A 163 42.80 -9.02 9.12
N ARG A 164 43.40 -8.14 8.32
CA ARG A 164 44.69 -8.43 7.68
C ARG A 164 45.82 -7.91 8.55
N GLY A 165 46.39 -8.82 9.34
CA GLY A 165 47.71 -8.63 9.91
C GLY A 165 48.73 -8.38 8.80
N ARG A 166 49.44 -7.25 8.89
CA ARG A 166 50.63 -6.98 8.07
C ARG A 166 51.70 -6.35 8.97
N LYS A 167 52.53 -7.23 9.55
CA LYS A 167 53.91 -6.89 9.93
C LYS A 167 54.66 -6.45 8.67
N ARG A 168 55.33 -5.30 8.71
CA ARG A 168 56.67 -5.06 8.12
C ARG A 168 57.23 -3.73 8.59
N ASN A 169 58.54 -3.77 8.84
CA ASN A 169 59.36 -2.78 9.52
C ASN A 169 59.75 -1.58 8.64
N ALA A 170 60.11 -0.50 9.34
CA ALA A 170 61.09 0.56 9.08
C ALA A 170 61.79 0.66 7.71
N SER A 171 61.87 1.88 7.16
CA SER A 171 63.10 2.71 7.12
C SER A 171 63.02 3.84 6.07
N GLY A 172 63.45 5.06 6.45
CA GLY A 172 63.92 6.16 5.58
C GLY A 172 62.85 6.89 4.75
N SER A 173 62.93 8.16 4.39
CA SER A 173 63.78 9.33 4.71
C SER A 173 63.45 10.34 3.60
N GLU A 174 63.29 11.64 3.95
CA GLU A 174 63.58 12.79 3.04
C GLU A 174 62.73 12.94 1.74
N GLU A 175 62.38 14.11 1.21
CA GLU A 175 62.57 15.50 1.56
C GLU A 175 61.69 16.39 0.64
N THR A 176 61.32 17.56 1.16
CA THR A 176 61.16 18.89 0.54
C THR A 176 60.31 19.22 -0.72
N ARG A 177 59.60 20.35 -0.53
CA ARG A 177 59.39 21.53 -1.44
C ARG A 177 58.27 21.42 -2.50
N LYS A 178 57.57 22.49 -2.92
CA LYS A 178 57.29 23.89 -2.50
C LYS A 178 56.35 24.49 -3.58
N ARG A 179 55.64 25.58 -3.23
CA ARG A 179 54.95 26.60 -4.08
C ARG A 179 53.53 26.26 -4.57
N ALA A 180 52.46 27.04 -4.36
CA ALA A 180 52.15 28.48 -4.19
C ALA A 180 51.59 29.13 -5.47
N SER A 181 50.36 29.68 -5.36
CA SER A 181 49.74 30.87 -6.02
C SER A 181 48.21 30.62 -6.17
N ALA A 182 47.28 31.37 -5.55
CA ALA A 182 46.85 32.75 -5.85
C ALA A 182 46.40 32.90 -7.34
N SER A 183 45.27 33.48 -7.75
CA SER A 183 44.46 34.59 -7.21
C SER A 183 43.23 34.89 -8.13
N THR A 184 42.31 35.74 -7.62
CA THR A 184 41.47 36.78 -8.31
C THR A 184 40.39 36.38 -9.36
N SER A 185 39.09 36.70 -9.11
CA SER A 185 38.29 37.89 -9.53
C SER A 185 37.93 37.90 -11.04
N THR A 186 36.74 38.25 -11.54
CA THR A 186 35.98 39.52 -11.43
C THR A 186 34.63 39.40 -12.20
N THR A 187 33.61 40.09 -11.70
CA THR A 187 32.52 40.89 -12.36
C THR A 187 32.25 40.82 -13.88
N THR A 188 30.96 40.85 -14.28
CA THR A 188 30.23 41.94 -15.02
C THR A 188 28.83 41.43 -15.43
N THR A 189 27.70 41.98 -14.95
CA THR A 189 26.86 43.11 -15.46
C THR A 189 26.09 42.89 -16.78
N ASP A 190 24.79 43.23 -16.66
CA ASP A 190 23.85 43.85 -17.61
C ASP A 190 23.32 43.07 -18.81
N GLU A 191 22.02 42.73 -18.73
CA GLU A 191 20.94 43.27 -19.60
C GLU A 191 19.68 43.54 -18.76
#